data_AF-A0A101XHI3-F1
#
_entry.id   AF-A0A101XHI3-F1
#
_cell.length_a   1.000
_cell.length_b   1.000
_cell.length_c   1.000
_cell.angle_alpha   90.00
_cell.angle_beta   90.00
_cell.angle_gamma   90.00
#
_symmetry.space_group_name_H-M   'P 1'
#
loop_
_entity.id
_entity.type
_entity.pdbx_description
1 polymer ?
#
loop_
_entity_poly.entity_id
_entity_poly.type
_entity_poly.pdbx_seq_one_letter_code
_entity_poly.pdbx_strand_id
1 'polypeptide(L)'
;MGNGETGSASSEEERKQVTIKGVDRELYDKALQLSKEMGVTIGELVNMSLRAFLSLADVTSRAVTSISQVVSESGRALMEGARGVKVISNVDELTVTREDLENLDSPVAFRGIKRLTFSGDVDWELFNSKVNSIVMCDEVILPKTIPKLKALEKMKLIKKVSTLSG
;
A
#
# COMPACT_ATOMS: atom_id res chain seq x y z
N MET A 1 37.13 38.70 -6.46
CA MET A 1 37.11 37.60 -5.48
C MET A 1 35.69 37.43 -4.95
N GLY A 2 35.20 36.18 -4.87
CA GLY A 2 33.97 35.74 -4.19
C GLY A 2 32.70 35.90 -5.03
N ASN A 3 32.25 34.89 -5.78
CA ASN A 3 31.40 33.76 -5.35
C ASN A 3 30.18 34.26 -4.58
N GLY A 4 28.93 34.07 -5.00
CA GLY A 4 28.34 33.03 -5.83
C GLY A 4 27.14 32.52 -5.07
N GLU A 5 25.93 32.87 -5.48
CA GLU A 5 24.71 32.20 -5.02
C GLU A 5 23.80 31.96 -6.23
N THR A 6 24.06 30.81 -6.85
CA THR A 6 23.10 30.03 -7.60
C THR A 6 21.81 29.90 -6.81
N GLY A 7 20.76 30.60 -7.27
CA GLY A 7 19.38 30.33 -6.86
C GLY A 7 19.05 28.88 -7.20
N SER A 8 18.93 28.07 -6.17
CA SER A 8 18.67 26.64 -6.19
C SER A 8 17.35 26.31 -6.91
N ALA A 9 17.45 25.51 -7.96
CA ALA A 9 16.33 24.77 -8.49
C ALA A 9 15.92 23.67 -7.48
N SER A 10 14.69 23.75 -6.97
CA SER A 10 13.94 22.62 -6.40
C SER A 10 12.44 22.98 -6.45
N SER A 11 11.74 22.62 -7.53
CA SER A 11 10.98 21.37 -7.65
C SER A 11 9.66 21.36 -6.85
N GLU A 12 8.69 22.15 -7.28
CA GLU A 12 7.27 21.83 -7.16
C GLU A 12 6.67 22.02 -8.55
N GLU A 13 6.55 20.92 -9.29
CA GLU A 13 5.74 20.89 -10.50
C GLU A 13 4.33 21.39 -10.12
N GLU A 14 3.94 22.55 -10.65
CA GLU A 14 2.61 23.12 -10.47
C GLU A 14 1.58 22.01 -10.67
N ARG A 15 0.82 21.68 -9.62
CA ARG A 15 -0.22 20.65 -9.69
C ARG A 15 -1.27 21.11 -10.71
N LYS A 16 -1.12 20.67 -11.97
CA LYS A 16 -2.03 21.04 -13.06
C LYS A 16 -3.47 20.76 -12.63
N GLN A 17 -4.33 21.75 -12.80
CA GLN A 17 -5.75 21.61 -12.49
C GLN A 17 -6.36 20.58 -13.45
N VAL A 18 -6.81 19.44 -12.91
CA VAL A 18 -7.50 18.38 -13.65
C VAL A 18 -8.98 18.41 -13.30
N THR A 19 -9.85 18.51 -14.30
CA THR A 19 -11.31 18.45 -14.12
C THR A 19 -11.85 17.14 -14.69
N ILE A 20 -12.54 16.36 -13.85
CA ILE A 20 -13.22 15.13 -14.26
C ILE A 20 -14.71 15.45 -14.42
N LYS A 21 -15.25 15.25 -15.63
CA LYS A 21 -16.66 15.51 -15.95
C LYS A 21 -17.46 14.20 -15.95
N GLY A 22 -18.75 14.29 -15.66
CA GLY A 22 -19.67 13.15 -15.71
C GLY A 22 -19.61 12.22 -14.51
N VAL A 23 -19.08 12.68 -13.37
CA VAL A 23 -19.21 11.94 -12.10
C VAL A 23 -20.67 12.02 -11.66
N ASP A 24 -21.27 10.87 -11.37
CA ASP A 24 -22.62 10.79 -10.83
C ASP A 24 -22.71 11.55 -9.49
N ARG A 25 -23.80 12.33 -9.32
CA ARG A 25 -23.93 13.24 -8.18
C ARG A 25 -24.11 12.49 -6.87
N GLU A 26 -24.93 11.44 -6.85
CA GLU A 26 -25.14 10.65 -5.64
C GLU A 26 -23.88 9.88 -5.24
N LEU A 27 -23.14 9.37 -6.23
CA LEU A 27 -21.85 8.71 -6.01
C LEU A 27 -20.81 9.69 -5.45
N TYR A 28 -20.74 10.90 -6.00
CA TYR A 28 -19.85 11.94 -5.50
C TYR A 28 -20.18 12.31 -4.05
N ASP A 29 -21.47 12.49 -3.73
CA ASP A 29 -21.90 12.87 -2.37
C ASP A 29 -21.56 11.77 -1.36
N LYS A 30 -21.75 10.49 -1.72
CA LYS A 30 -21.32 9.35 -0.89
C LYS A 30 -19.81 9.31 -0.70
N ALA A 31 -19.04 9.53 -1.78
CA ALA A 31 -17.58 9.57 -1.71
C ALA A 31 -17.09 10.74 -0.85
N LEU A 32 -17.75 11.90 -0.93
CA LEU A 32 -17.46 13.08 -0.12
C LEU A 32 -17.74 12.85 1.36
N GLN A 33 -18.85 12.17 1.68
CA GLN A 33 -19.16 11.79 3.06
C GLN A 33 -18.09 10.83 3.60
N LEU A 34 -17.77 9.79 2.83
CA LEU A 34 -16.74 8.82 3.20
C LEU A 34 -15.37 9.48 3.41
N SER A 35 -14.98 10.42 2.54
CA SER A 35 -13.69 11.11 2.71
C SER A 35 -13.62 11.90 4.02
N LYS A 36 -14.73 12.55 4.41
CA LYS A 36 -14.83 13.28 5.69
C LYS A 36 -14.72 12.33 6.89
N GLU A 37 -15.42 11.20 6.86
CA GLU A 37 -15.36 10.17 7.90
C GLU A 37 -13.93 9.61 8.07
N MET A 38 -13.20 9.47 6.95
CA MET A 38 -11.81 9.03 6.94
C MET A 38 -10.79 10.12 7.30
N GLY A 39 -11.22 11.37 7.47
CA GLY A 39 -10.33 12.51 7.73
C GLY A 39 -9.38 12.84 6.57
N VAL A 40 -9.77 12.53 5.33
CA VAL A 40 -8.98 12.80 4.11
C VAL A 40 -9.74 13.72 3.15
N THR A 41 -9.02 14.35 2.23
CA THR A 41 -9.66 15.14 1.18
C THR A 41 -10.30 14.24 0.12
N ILE A 42 -11.34 14.75 -0.56
CA ILE A 42 -11.97 14.03 -1.68
C ILE A 42 -10.96 13.72 -2.80
N GLY A 43 -9.98 14.60 -3.02
CA GLY A 43 -8.90 14.38 -3.98
C GLY A 43 -8.01 13.20 -3.59
N GLU A 44 -7.69 13.02 -2.31
CA GLU A 44 -6.93 11.86 -1.82
C GLU A 44 -7.73 10.58 -1.98
N LEU A 45 -9.03 10.59 -1.63
CA LEU A 45 -9.90 9.43 -1.83
C LEU A 45 -9.97 9.03 -3.30
N VAL A 46 -10.20 9.98 -4.21
CA VAL A 46 -10.24 9.73 -5.65
C VAL A 46 -8.89 9.19 -6.15
N ASN A 47 -7.77 9.75 -5.71
CA ASN A 47 -6.44 9.23 -6.06
C ASN A 47 -6.23 7.79 -5.56
N MET A 48 -6.66 7.48 -4.33
CA MET A 48 -6.61 6.13 -3.77
C MET A 48 -7.44 5.14 -4.60
N SER A 49 -8.67 5.51 -4.94
CA SER A 49 -9.57 4.70 -5.76
C SER A 49 -9.03 4.46 -7.16
N LEU A 50 -8.53 5.51 -7.83
CA LEU A 50 -7.93 5.40 -9.17
C LEU A 50 -6.68 4.53 -9.16
N ARG A 51 -5.77 4.70 -8.19
CA ARG A 51 -4.58 3.84 -8.06
C ARG A 51 -4.95 2.38 -7.81
N ALA A 52 -5.94 2.13 -6.94
CA ALA A 52 -6.42 0.78 -6.68
C ALA A 52 -7.02 0.14 -7.94
N PHE A 53 -7.84 0.89 -8.68
CA PHE A 53 -8.46 0.42 -9.92
C PHE A 53 -7.42 0.15 -11.02
N LEU A 54 -6.48 1.07 -11.26
CA LEU A 54 -5.42 0.89 -12.25
C LEU A 54 -4.51 -0.29 -11.89
N SER A 55 -4.21 -0.50 -10.60
CA SER A 55 -3.43 -1.66 -10.15
C SER A 55 -4.14 -2.98 -10.44
N LEU A 56 -5.48 -3.02 -10.45
CA LEU A 56 -6.25 -4.19 -10.88
C LEU A 56 -6.25 -4.30 -12.41
N ALA A 57 -6.36 -3.19 -13.13
CA ALA A 57 -6.35 -3.17 -14.60
C ALA A 57 -5.00 -3.59 -15.21
N ASP A 58 -3.88 -3.27 -14.55
CA ASP A 58 -2.52 -3.71 -14.96
C ASP A 58 -2.34 -5.23 -14.82
N VAL A 59 -3.09 -5.88 -13.93
CA VAL A 59 -3.16 -7.35 -13.87
C VAL A 59 -3.91 -7.87 -15.10
N THR A 60 -4.93 -7.17 -15.57
CA THR A 60 -5.71 -7.55 -16.75
C THR A 60 -4.94 -7.36 -18.05
N SER A 61 -4.13 -6.30 -18.22
CA SER A 61 -3.32 -6.10 -19.44
C SER A 61 -2.16 -7.08 -19.58
N ARG A 62 -1.64 -7.62 -18.47
CA ARG A 62 -0.73 -8.77 -18.46
C ARG A 62 -1.44 -10.13 -18.55
N ALA A 63 -2.75 -10.18 -18.32
CA ALA A 63 -3.56 -11.40 -18.38
C ALA A 63 -4.36 -11.57 -19.69
N VAL A 64 -4.44 -10.57 -20.57
CA VAL A 64 -5.17 -10.68 -21.86
C VAL A 64 -4.43 -11.57 -22.86
N THR A 65 -3.12 -11.78 -22.73
CA THR A 65 -2.39 -12.83 -23.46
C THR A 65 -2.62 -14.23 -22.86
N SER A 66 -3.34 -14.31 -21.73
CA SER A 66 -3.31 -15.44 -20.81
C SER A 66 -4.71 -15.86 -20.38
N ILE A 67 -5.78 -15.56 -21.13
CA ILE A 67 -7.09 -16.20 -20.86
C ILE A 67 -6.99 -17.73 -21.04
N SER A 68 -6.06 -18.21 -21.88
CA SER A 68 -5.68 -19.63 -21.94
C SER A 68 -4.81 -20.12 -20.78
N GLN A 69 -4.21 -19.23 -19.98
CA GLN A 69 -3.37 -19.57 -18.81
C GLN A 69 -4.06 -19.31 -17.46
N VAL A 70 -5.26 -18.71 -17.41
CA VAL A 70 -6.07 -18.72 -16.17
C VAL A 70 -6.53 -20.14 -15.83
N VAL A 71 -6.43 -21.09 -16.78
CA VAL A 71 -6.63 -22.53 -16.57
C VAL A 71 -5.32 -23.30 -16.31
N SER A 72 -4.14 -22.65 -16.33
CA SER A 72 -2.88 -23.31 -15.98
C SER A 72 -2.64 -23.30 -14.47
N GLU A 73 -1.72 -24.14 -13.98
CA GLU A 73 -1.29 -24.22 -12.57
C GLU A 73 -0.98 -22.83 -11.95
N SER A 74 -0.63 -21.84 -12.76
CA SER A 74 -0.38 -20.46 -12.33
C SER A 74 -1.65 -19.69 -11.94
N GLY A 75 -2.79 -19.95 -12.59
CA GLY A 75 -4.10 -19.40 -12.20
C GLY A 75 -4.61 -20.01 -10.90
N ARG A 76 -4.30 -21.29 -10.67
CA ARG A 76 -4.52 -21.95 -9.37
C ARG A 76 -3.61 -21.38 -8.29
N ALA A 77 -2.33 -21.13 -8.53
CA ALA A 77 -1.44 -20.48 -7.57
C ALA A 77 -1.91 -19.06 -7.19
N LEU A 78 -2.52 -18.32 -8.13
CA LEU A 78 -3.13 -17.02 -7.87
C LEU A 78 -4.41 -17.14 -7.01
N MET A 79 -5.25 -18.16 -7.25
CA MET A 79 -6.46 -18.44 -6.46
C MET A 79 -6.17 -19.10 -5.11
N GLU A 80 -5.15 -19.95 -5.01
CA GLU A 80 -4.70 -20.62 -3.79
C GLU A 80 -3.98 -19.64 -2.88
N GLY A 81 -3.23 -18.67 -3.44
CA GLY A 81 -2.68 -17.53 -2.68
C GLY A 81 -3.73 -16.55 -2.14
N ALA A 82 -4.97 -16.60 -2.64
CA ALA A 82 -6.10 -15.79 -2.15
C ALA A 82 -6.99 -16.54 -1.14
N ARG A 83 -6.92 -17.88 -1.08
CA ARG A 83 -7.67 -18.70 -0.13
C ARG A 83 -6.88 -18.86 1.17
N GLY A 84 -6.93 -17.84 2.02
CA GLY A 84 -6.41 -17.92 3.38
C GLY A 84 -5.72 -16.66 3.87
N VAL A 85 -5.41 -15.69 2.99
CA VAL A 85 -4.77 -14.44 3.42
C VAL A 85 -5.79 -13.56 4.14
N LYS A 86 -5.57 -13.32 5.42
CA LYS A 86 -6.41 -12.44 6.24
C LYS A 86 -6.06 -10.99 5.93
N VAL A 87 -7.06 -10.13 5.75
CA VAL A 87 -6.84 -8.70 5.50
C VAL A 87 -7.07 -7.92 6.79
N ILE A 88 -6.09 -7.11 7.18
CA ILE A 88 -6.19 -6.15 8.29
C ILE A 88 -6.21 -4.74 7.70
N SER A 89 -7.26 -3.98 7.99
CA SER A 89 -7.51 -2.63 7.50
C SER A 89 -8.40 -1.83 8.46
N ASN A 90 -8.68 -0.56 8.13
CA ASN A 90 -9.55 0.35 8.89
C ASN A 90 -8.99 0.74 10.28
N VAL A 91 -7.68 0.91 10.36
CA VAL A 91 -6.99 1.41 11.56
C VAL A 91 -5.98 2.48 11.16
N ASP A 92 -5.90 3.55 11.94
CA ASP A 92 -4.97 4.65 11.67
C ASP A 92 -3.54 4.25 12.03
N GLU A 93 -3.33 3.69 13.22
CA GLU A 93 -2.02 3.25 13.69
C GLU A 93 -2.10 1.80 14.18
N LEU A 94 -1.11 0.99 13.79
CA LEU A 94 -1.00 -0.40 14.21
C LEU A 94 0.45 -0.74 14.52
N THR A 95 0.68 -1.31 15.70
CA THR A 95 1.94 -1.94 16.07
C THR A 95 1.74 -3.44 16.03
N VAL A 96 2.62 -4.15 15.32
CA VAL A 96 2.58 -5.59 15.12
C VAL A 96 3.80 -6.22 15.78
N THR A 97 3.54 -7.10 16.73
CA THR A 97 4.55 -7.86 17.47
C THR A 97 4.80 -9.25 16.89
N ARG A 98 5.86 -9.94 17.36
CA ARG A 98 6.05 -11.36 17.04
C ARG A 98 4.81 -12.17 17.44
N GLU A 99 4.33 -11.95 18.67
CA GLU A 99 3.17 -12.66 19.21
C GLU A 99 1.93 -12.45 18.33
N ASP A 100 1.70 -11.23 17.82
CA ASP A 100 0.60 -10.96 16.90
C ASP A 100 0.70 -11.77 15.60
N LEU A 101 1.90 -11.92 15.04
CA LEU A 101 2.13 -12.67 13.79
C LEU A 101 2.09 -14.19 14.01
N GLU A 102 2.56 -14.68 15.15
CA GLU A 102 2.58 -16.10 15.51
C GLU A 102 1.17 -16.63 15.80
N ASN A 103 0.32 -15.83 16.46
CA ASN A 103 -1.08 -16.18 16.75
C ASN A 103 -2.00 -16.15 15.53
N LEU A 104 -1.50 -15.77 14.36
CA LEU A 104 -2.27 -15.85 13.11
C LEU A 104 -2.10 -17.22 12.46
N ASP A 105 -3.20 -17.94 12.26
CA ASP A 105 -3.20 -19.23 11.56
C ASP A 105 -2.84 -19.13 10.09
N SER A 106 -2.91 -17.92 9.53
CA SER A 106 -2.66 -17.68 8.10
C SER A 106 -1.92 -16.37 7.85
N PRO A 107 -1.27 -16.22 6.67
CA PRO A 107 -0.61 -14.99 6.31
C PRO A 107 -1.57 -13.80 6.27
N VAL A 108 -1.05 -12.61 6.52
CA VAL A 108 -1.81 -11.37 6.63
C VAL A 108 -1.40 -10.34 5.58
N ALA A 109 -2.40 -9.65 5.05
CA ALA A 109 -2.23 -8.47 4.21
C ALA A 109 -2.66 -7.21 5.00
N PHE A 110 -1.78 -6.23 5.09
CA PHE A 110 -2.07 -4.95 5.73
C PHE A 110 -2.48 -3.92 4.68
N ARG A 111 -3.60 -3.23 4.89
CA ARG A 111 -4.11 -2.27 3.90
C ARG A 111 -4.66 -1.00 4.52
N GLY A 112 -4.25 0.15 3.99
CA GLY A 112 -4.87 1.43 4.32
C GLY A 112 -4.58 1.91 5.74
N ILE A 113 -3.37 1.67 6.26
CA ILE A 113 -2.95 2.04 7.62
C ILE A 113 -2.05 3.27 7.53
N LYS A 114 -2.34 4.35 8.28
CA LYS A 114 -1.50 5.56 8.24
C LYS A 114 -0.10 5.27 8.78
N ARG A 115 0.00 4.56 9.92
CA ARG A 115 1.28 4.17 10.52
C ARG A 115 1.29 2.69 10.90
N LEU A 116 2.07 1.88 10.18
CA LEU A 116 2.27 0.46 10.47
C LEU A 116 3.68 0.24 11.04
N THR A 117 3.77 -0.21 12.28
CA THR A 117 5.04 -0.45 12.98
C THR A 117 5.22 -1.94 13.23
N PHE A 118 6.32 -2.52 12.77
CA PHE A 118 6.76 -3.84 13.20
C PHE A 118 7.76 -3.65 14.35
N SER A 119 7.53 -4.32 15.48
CA SER A 119 8.39 -4.18 16.66
C SER A 119 9.75 -4.85 16.48
N GLY A 120 10.70 -4.47 17.34
CA GLY A 120 12.12 -4.86 17.26
C GLY A 120 12.39 -6.36 17.33
N ASP A 121 11.43 -7.10 17.87
CA ASP A 121 11.48 -8.54 18.01
C ASP A 121 11.12 -9.26 16.70
N VAL A 122 10.41 -8.67 15.74
CA VAL A 122 10.07 -9.34 14.47
C VAL A 122 11.31 -9.53 13.57
N ASP A 123 11.61 -10.77 13.20
CA ASP A 123 12.71 -11.11 12.28
C ASP A 123 12.25 -11.27 10.82
N TRP A 124 13.23 -11.39 9.91
CA TRP A 124 12.96 -11.52 8.47
C TRP A 124 12.17 -12.78 8.12
N GLU A 125 12.40 -13.89 8.81
CA GLU A 125 11.77 -15.17 8.49
C GLU A 125 10.28 -15.15 8.84
N LEU A 126 9.96 -14.65 10.04
CA LEU A 126 8.59 -14.44 10.49
C LEU A 126 7.86 -13.43 9.60
N PHE A 127 8.51 -12.29 9.30
CA PHE A 127 7.93 -11.30 8.39
C PHE A 127 7.66 -11.89 7.01
N ASN A 128 8.62 -12.61 6.42
CA ASN A 128 8.50 -13.12 5.07
C ASN A 128 7.42 -14.20 4.94
N SER A 129 7.26 -15.03 5.97
CA SER A 129 6.26 -16.10 6.01
C SER A 129 4.85 -15.59 6.33
N LYS A 130 4.71 -14.68 7.30
CA LYS A 130 3.39 -14.20 7.78
C LYS A 130 2.88 -12.97 7.03
N VAL A 131 3.76 -12.07 6.58
CA VAL A 131 3.32 -10.87 5.86
C VAL A 131 3.22 -11.17 4.37
N ASN A 132 1.99 -11.29 3.88
CA ASN A 132 1.72 -11.50 2.47
C ASN A 132 1.98 -10.22 1.67
N SER A 133 1.37 -9.11 2.09
CA SER A 133 1.48 -7.82 1.41
C SER A 133 1.16 -6.64 2.33
N ILE A 134 1.73 -5.47 2.02
CA ILE A 134 1.41 -4.19 2.67
C ILE A 134 1.06 -3.19 1.58
N VAL A 135 -0.15 -2.64 1.63
CA VAL A 135 -0.70 -1.84 0.53
C VAL A 135 -1.31 -0.55 1.04
N MET A 136 -1.03 0.58 0.38
CA MET A 136 -1.63 1.89 0.69
C MET A 136 -1.43 2.32 2.15
N CYS A 137 -0.22 2.17 2.68
CA CYS A 137 0.12 2.69 4.01
C CYS A 137 0.97 3.96 3.87
N ASP A 138 0.77 4.95 4.75
CA ASP A 138 1.52 6.21 4.66
C ASP A 138 2.95 6.02 5.17
N GLU A 139 3.12 5.43 6.34
CA GLU A 139 4.42 5.12 6.92
C GLU A 139 4.48 3.65 7.38
N VAL A 140 5.50 2.93 6.93
CA VAL A 140 5.85 1.59 7.45
C VAL A 140 7.19 1.66 8.18
N ILE A 141 7.19 1.32 9.46
CA ILE A 141 8.36 1.34 10.33
C ILE A 141 8.81 -0.10 10.54
N LEU A 142 9.98 -0.45 10.01
CA LEU A 142 10.55 -1.79 10.12
C LEU A 142 11.58 -1.88 11.26
N PRO A 143 11.72 -3.02 11.94
CA PRO A 143 12.86 -3.27 12.82
C PRO A 143 14.16 -3.41 12.01
N LYS A 144 15.30 -3.15 12.64
CA LYS A 144 16.63 -3.24 12.00
C LYS A 144 16.98 -4.65 11.52
N THR A 145 16.33 -5.66 12.08
CA THR A 145 16.41 -7.08 11.72
C THR A 145 15.89 -7.36 10.32
N ILE A 146 15.04 -6.49 9.75
CA ILE A 146 14.41 -6.69 8.46
C ILE A 146 15.15 -5.87 7.37
N PRO A 147 15.71 -6.54 6.34
CA PRO A 147 16.31 -5.83 5.22
C PRO A 147 15.27 -5.05 4.41
N LYS A 148 15.39 -3.71 4.38
CA LYS A 148 14.43 -2.80 3.74
C LYS A 148 14.08 -3.19 2.30
N LEU A 149 15.09 -3.49 1.48
CA LEU A 149 14.88 -3.81 0.06
C LEU A 149 14.07 -5.09 -0.13
N LYS A 150 14.32 -6.12 0.70
CA LYS A 150 13.54 -7.36 0.64
C LYS A 150 12.11 -7.14 1.12
N ALA A 151 11.91 -6.32 2.16
CA ALA A 151 10.58 -6.00 2.64
C ALA A 151 9.76 -5.20 1.60
N LEU A 152 10.41 -4.32 0.84
CA LEU A 152 9.79 -3.54 -0.23
C LEU A 152 9.17 -4.40 -1.34
N GLU A 153 9.67 -5.62 -1.58
CA GLU A 153 9.08 -6.55 -2.57
C GLU A 153 7.62 -6.91 -2.25
N LYS A 154 7.24 -6.83 -0.97
CA LYS A 154 5.86 -7.08 -0.46
C LYS A 154 5.03 -5.81 -0.32
N MET A 155 5.58 -4.65 -0.64
CA MET A 155 4.97 -3.34 -0.41
C MET A 155 4.47 -2.70 -1.71
N LYS A 156 3.28 -2.12 -1.69
CA LYS A 156 2.73 -1.35 -2.82
C LYS A 156 2.08 -0.06 -2.34
N LEU A 157 2.34 1.05 -3.04
CA LEU A 157 1.75 2.35 -2.75
C LEU A 157 2.04 2.83 -1.32
N ILE A 158 3.31 2.74 -0.90
CA ILE A 158 3.77 3.21 0.42
C ILE A 158 4.40 4.60 0.25
N LYS A 159 4.00 5.58 1.08
CA LYS A 159 4.58 6.94 0.98
C LYS A 159 5.98 7.00 1.59
N LYS A 160 6.20 6.30 2.71
CA LYS A 160 7.47 6.31 3.45
C LYS A 160 7.76 4.97 4.12
N VAL A 161 9.01 4.52 4.05
CA VAL A 161 9.52 3.37 4.81
C VAL A 161 10.68 3.83 5.67
N SER A 162 10.58 3.62 6.98
CA SER A 162 11.59 3.98 7.97
C SER A 162 12.00 2.75 8.80
N THR A 163 13.04 2.91 9.61
CA THR A 163 13.51 1.86 10.53
C THR A 163 13.35 2.35 11.95
N LEU A 164 13.07 1.43 12.88
CA LEU A 164 13.11 1.72 14.31
C LEU A 164 14.47 2.35 14.65
N SER A 165 14.40 3.60 15.07
CA SER A 165 15.52 4.30 15.67
C SER A 165 15.57 3.76 17.10
N GLY A 166 16.71 3.18 17.47
CA GLY A 166 16.91 2.67 18.82
C GLY A 166 16.90 3.81 19.83
#